data_AF-A0A9P1NYW3-F1
#
_entry.id   AF-A0A9P1NYW3-F1
#
_cell.length_a   1.000
_cell.length_b   1.000
_cell.length_c   1.000
_cell.angle_alpha   90.00
_cell.angle_beta   90.00
_cell.angle_gamma   90.00
#
_symmetry.space_group_name_H-M   'P 1'
#
loop_
_entity.id
_entity.type
_entity.pdbx_description
1 polymer ?
#
loop_
_entity_poly.entity_id
_entity_poly.type
_entity_poly.pdbx_seq_one_letter_code
_entity_poly.pdbx_strand_id
1 'polypeptide(L)'
;MSPLLQNLLQQVEQLSYEERLELISGVAQSLKSQPHQTSPKRKLSEFRGMVKHPFFGEDAQEWVTRTRREGDEHRERVLRGEL
;
A
#
# COMPACT_ATOMS: atom_id res chain seq x y z
N MET A 1 -10.29 17.16 -23.34
CA MET A 1 -10.83 15.78 -23.21
C MET A 1 -10.54 15.04 -24.50
N SER A 2 -10.42 13.71 -24.49
CA SER A 2 -10.22 12.96 -25.73
C SER A 2 -11.45 13.12 -26.65
N PRO A 3 -11.28 13.13 -27.99
CA PRO A 3 -12.42 13.25 -28.92
C PRO A 3 -13.44 12.13 -28.74
N LEU A 4 -12.97 10.93 -28.41
CA LEU A 4 -13.83 9.77 -28.12
C LEU A 4 -14.70 9.98 -26.88
N LEU A 5 -14.14 10.53 -25.80
CA LEU A 5 -14.90 10.79 -24.58
C LEU A 5 -15.98 11.86 -24.80
N GLN A 6 -15.68 12.89 -25.58
CA GLN A 6 -16.66 13.93 -25.92
C GLN A 6 -17.84 13.38 -26.72
N ASN A 7 -17.56 12.52 -27.70
CA ASN A 7 -18.59 11.90 -28.51
C ASN A 7 -19.48 10.95 -27.67
N LEU A 8 -18.88 10.18 -26.76
CA LEU A 8 -19.63 9.34 -25.82
C LEU A 8 -20.56 10.15 -24.92
N LEU A 9 -20.08 11.27 -24.35
CA LEU A 9 -20.92 12.13 -23.51
C LEU A 9 -22.12 12.67 -24.29
N GLN A 10 -21.93 13.05 -25.55
CA GLN A 10 -23.03 13.50 -26.41
C GLN A 10 -24.04 12.39 -26.71
N GLN A 11 -23.59 11.13 -26.88
CA GLN A 11 -24.50 9.99 -27.05
C GLN A 11 -25.28 9.67 -25.77
N VAL A 12 -24.64 9.81 -24.59
CA VAL A 12 -25.30 9.60 -23.29
C VAL A 12 -26.42 10.59 -23.05
N GLU A 13 -26.34 11.80 -23.59
CA GLU A 13 -27.43 12.78 -23.51
C GLU A 13 -28.71 12.34 -24.24
N GLN A 14 -28.62 11.42 -25.20
CA GLN A 14 -29.78 10.89 -25.93
C GLN A 14 -30.46 9.73 -25.19
N LEU A 15 -29.79 9.14 -24.20
CA LEU A 15 -30.34 8.06 -23.38
C LEU A 15 -31.37 8.59 -22.38
N SER A 16 -32.36 7.75 -22.11
CA SER A 16 -33.30 7.94 -21.01
C SER A 16 -32.60 7.85 -19.65
N TYR A 17 -33.27 8.30 -18.59
CA TYR A 17 -32.71 8.27 -17.23
C TYR A 17 -32.32 6.84 -16.79
N GLU A 18 -33.16 5.86 -17.11
CA GLU A 18 -32.94 4.46 -16.74
C GLU A 18 -31.72 3.87 -17.46
N GLU A 19 -31.61 4.09 -18.78
CA GLU A 19 -30.47 3.64 -19.59
C GLU A 19 -29.14 4.26 -19.13
N ARG A 20 -29.16 5.51 -18.67
CA ARG A 20 -27.95 6.15 -18.09
C ARG A 20 -27.51 5.46 -16.80
N LEU A 21 -28.45 5.06 -15.94
CA LEU A 21 -28.13 4.33 -14.71
C LEU A 21 -27.57 2.93 -15.03
N GLU A 22 -28.15 2.24 -16.01
CA GLU A 22 -27.62 0.96 -16.48
C GLU A 22 -26.20 1.12 -17.03
N LEU A 23 -25.94 2.14 -17.85
CA LEU A 23 -24.60 2.44 -18.36
C LEU A 23 -23.60 2.69 -17.23
N ILE A 24 -23.96 3.51 -16.24
CA ILE A 24 -23.09 3.78 -15.07
C ILE A 24 -22.77 2.47 -14.36
N SER A 25 -23.77 1.60 -14.15
CA SER A 25 -23.58 0.32 -13.48
C SER A 25 -22.63 -0.60 -14.26
N GLY A 26 -22.78 -0.69 -15.59
CA GLY A 26 -21.94 -1.51 -16.46
C GLY A 26 -20.49 -1.02 -16.50
N VAL A 27 -20.28 0.29 -16.60
CA VAL A 27 -18.94 0.90 -16.56
C VAL A 27 -18.28 0.66 -15.21
N ALA A 28 -19.00 0.89 -14.10
CA ALA A 28 -18.46 0.66 -12.75
C ALA A 28 -18.09 -0.82 -12.53
N GLN A 29 -18.91 -1.76 -13.02
CA GLN A 29 -18.63 -3.19 -12.91
C GLN A 29 -17.43 -3.62 -13.76
N SER A 30 -17.30 -3.07 -14.98
CA SER A 30 -16.15 -3.30 -15.84
C SER A 30 -14.85 -2.81 -15.19
N LEU A 31 -14.88 -1.62 -14.57
CA LEU A 31 -13.71 -1.07 -13.87
C LEU A 31 -13.29 -1.88 -12.65
N LYS A 32 -14.24 -2.48 -11.92
CA LYS A 32 -13.95 -3.40 -10.81
C LYS A 32 -13.35 -4.72 -11.29
N SER A 33 -13.79 -5.21 -12.45
CA SER A 33 -13.38 -6.49 -13.02
C SER A 33 -12.04 -6.40 -13.75
N GLN A 34 -11.67 -5.20 -14.17
CA GLN A 34 -10.35 -4.95 -14.74
C GLN A 34 -9.33 -5.12 -13.62
N PRO A 35 -8.38 -6.08 -13.73
CA PRO A 35 -7.30 -6.16 -12.78
C PRO A 35 -6.56 -4.83 -12.91
N HIS A 36 -6.68 -3.98 -11.89
CA HIS A 36 -5.75 -2.87 -11.73
C HIS A 36 -4.37 -3.48 -11.96
N GLN A 37 -3.58 -2.87 -12.84
CA GLN A 37 -2.15 -3.12 -12.91
C GLN A 37 -1.55 -2.62 -11.58
N THR A 38 -1.93 -3.22 -10.46
CA THR A 38 -1.10 -3.28 -9.29
C THR A 38 0.11 -4.02 -9.80
N SER A 39 1.19 -3.28 -10.02
CA SER A 39 2.52 -3.85 -10.17
C SER A 39 2.60 -5.04 -9.21
N PRO A 40 3.03 -6.23 -9.69
CA PRO A 40 3.02 -7.42 -8.86
C PRO A 40 3.71 -7.06 -7.56
N LYS A 41 2.99 -7.19 -6.43
CA LYS A 41 3.56 -6.93 -5.12
C LYS A 41 4.77 -7.85 -5.02
N ARG A 42 5.97 -7.29 -5.14
CA ARG A 42 7.20 -8.08 -5.11
C ARG A 42 7.17 -8.90 -3.83
N LYS A 43 7.38 -10.21 -3.96
CA LYS A 43 7.42 -11.08 -2.79
C LYS A 43 8.69 -10.72 -2.02
N LEU A 44 8.59 -10.50 -0.71
CA LEU A 44 9.76 -10.22 0.14
C LEU A 44 10.85 -11.30 0.00
N SER A 45 10.46 -12.54 -0.32
CA SER A 45 11.39 -13.63 -0.61
C SER A 45 12.36 -13.36 -1.77
N GLU A 46 12.01 -12.46 -2.70
CA GLU A 46 12.88 -12.05 -3.81
C GLU A 46 14.16 -11.37 -3.32
N PHE A 47 14.16 -10.82 -2.10
CA PHE A 47 15.31 -10.15 -1.50
C PHE A 47 16.16 -11.06 -0.59
N ARG A 48 15.76 -12.33 -0.43
CA ARG A 48 16.45 -13.28 0.47
C ARG A 48 17.88 -13.53 -0.03
N GLY A 49 18.88 -13.21 0.79
CA GLY A 49 20.30 -13.45 0.48
C GLY A 49 20.98 -12.38 -0.36
N MET A 50 20.30 -11.26 -0.69
CA MET A 50 20.90 -10.15 -1.44
C MET A 50 22.00 -9.40 -0.67
N VAL A 51 22.09 -9.60 0.64
CA VAL A 51 23.01 -8.88 1.52
C VAL A 51 23.77 -9.86 2.40
N LYS A 52 25.05 -9.58 2.62
CA LYS A 52 25.84 -10.33 3.60
C LYS A 52 25.41 -9.92 5.00
N HIS A 53 25.31 -10.90 5.89
CA HIS A 53 25.07 -10.65 7.29
C HIS A 53 26.39 -10.27 7.99
N PRO A 54 26.43 -9.22 8.83
CA PRO A 54 25.38 -8.22 9.10
C PRO A 54 25.37 -7.09 8.05
N PHE A 55 24.18 -6.69 7.59
CA PHE A 55 24.04 -5.72 6.49
C PHE A 55 24.42 -4.28 6.89
N PHE A 56 24.22 -3.90 8.15
CA PHE A 56 24.51 -2.56 8.68
C PHE A 56 25.70 -2.54 9.66
N GLY A 57 26.56 -3.56 9.63
CA GLY A 57 27.73 -3.65 10.53
C GLY A 57 27.41 -4.07 11.97
N GLU A 58 26.13 -4.19 12.33
CA GLU A 58 25.66 -4.75 13.61
C GLU A 58 24.71 -5.92 13.31
N ASP A 59 24.84 -7.00 14.08
CA ASP A 59 23.89 -8.11 14.04
C ASP A 59 22.51 -7.64 14.56
N ALA A 60 21.45 -8.19 13.97
CA ALA A 60 20.09 -7.78 14.30
C ALA A 60 19.72 -8.17 15.74
N GLN A 61 20.20 -9.31 16.23
CA GLN A 61 19.93 -9.77 17.59
C GLN A 61 20.68 -8.92 18.62
N GLU A 62 21.93 -8.54 18.32
CA GLU A 62 22.69 -7.58 19.14
C GLU A 62 21.96 -6.24 19.25
N TRP A 63 21.50 -5.68 18.12
CA TRP A 63 20.73 -4.43 18.12
C TRP A 63 19.44 -4.52 18.96
N VAL A 64 18.63 -5.58 18.75
CA VAL A 64 17.39 -5.79 19.52
C VAL A 64 17.67 -5.92 21.02
N THR A 65 18.71 -6.66 21.37
CA THR A 65 19.09 -6.89 22.79
C THR A 65 19.49 -5.56 23.44
N ARG A 66 20.30 -4.76 22.76
CA ARG A 66 20.70 -3.42 23.22
C ARG A 66 19.50 -2.50 23.41
N THR A 67 18.65 -2.36 22.39
CA THR A 67 17.49 -1.45 22.45
C THR A 67 16.48 -1.86 23.53
N ARG A 68 16.28 -3.16 23.75
CA ARG A 68 15.43 -3.64 24.86
C ARG A 68 16.02 -3.28 26.21
N ARG A 69 17.31 -3.57 26.41
CA ARG A 69 18.01 -3.24 27.65
C ARG A 69 17.95 -1.75 27.96
N GLU A 70 18.23 -0.90 26.97
CA GLU A 70 18.14 0.56 27.10
C GLU A 70 16.71 1.01 27.49
N GLY A 71 15.69 0.39 26.91
CA GLY A 71 14.28 0.64 27.25
C GLY A 71 13.92 0.22 28.68
N ASP A 72 14.37 -0.97 29.09
CA ASP A 72 14.17 -1.49 30.45
C ASP A 72 14.88 -0.60 31.48
N GLU A 73 16.14 -0.24 31.24
CA GLU A 73 16.92 0.67 32.08
C GLU A 73 16.27 2.06 32.18
N HIS A 74 15.73 2.57 31.06
CA HIS A 74 14.99 3.83 31.08
C HIS A 74 13.72 3.74 31.94
N ARG A 75 12.91 2.70 31.75
CA ARG A 75 11.70 2.46 32.54
C ARG A 75 12.03 2.38 34.04
N GLU A 76 13.06 1.63 34.39
CA GLU A 76 13.50 1.44 35.77
C GLU A 76 13.97 2.76 36.43
N ARG A 77 14.71 3.60 35.69
CA ARG A 77 15.09 4.94 36.19
C ARG A 77 13.88 5.83 36.44
N VAL A 78 12.87 5.80 35.56
CA VAL A 78 11.61 6.54 35.75
C VAL A 78 10.90 6.05 37.02
N LEU A 79 10.83 4.74 37.23
CA LEU A 79 10.19 4.15 38.42
C LEU A 79 10.91 4.50 39.72
N ARG A 80 12.25 4.64 39.69
CA ARG A 80 13.06 5.09 40.83
C ARG A 80 13.08 6.60 41.04
N GLY A 81 12.51 7.39 40.13
CA GLY A 81 12.54 8.86 40.19
C GLY A 81 13.93 9.46 39.92
N GLU A 82 14.76 8.76 39.15
CA GLU A 82 16.13 9.15 38.79
C GLU A 82 16.20 9.99 37.49
N LEU A 83 15.04 10.37 36.94
CA LEU A 83 14.86 11.11 35.69
C LEU A 83 13.96 12.33 35.89
#